data_AF-A0A5S4YXZ8-F1
#
_entry.id   AF-A0A5S4YXZ8-F1
#
_cell.length_a   1.000
_cell.length_b   1.000
_cell.length_c   1.000
_cell.angle_alpha   90.00
_cell.angle_beta   90.00
_cell.angle_gamma   90.00
#
_symmetry.space_group_name_H-M   'P 1'
#
loop_
_entity.id
_entity.type
_entity.pdbx_description
1 polymer ?
#
loop_
_entity_poly.entity_id
_entity_poly.type
_entity_poly.pdbx_seq_one_letter_code
_entity_poly.pdbx_strand_id
1 'polypeptide(L)'
;MLVLAIGEKYVITATSVAKHIAYIEEVRPVTTGLDEPRQVATTVATELEVDPPKASRATTDDQSRQVATSPDESRYVARLEGELEFLRGQVVVKDKQIGELTERARETNHLIAGLQKMLTPLLGAPSADFIRDIRTGTGE
;
A
#
# COMPACT_ATOMS: atom_id res chain seq x y z
N MET A 1 21.90 -9.11 11.98
CA MET A 1 21.42 -7.87 11.33
C MET A 1 21.45 -8.10 9.83
N LEU A 2 20.30 -8.40 9.21
CA LEU A 2 20.20 -8.61 7.77
C LEU A 2 19.73 -7.31 7.13
N VAL A 3 20.60 -6.69 6.33
CA VAL A 3 20.26 -5.53 5.50
C VAL A 3 19.73 -6.09 4.18
N LEU A 4 18.45 -5.84 3.87
CA LEU A 4 17.90 -6.11 2.54
C LEU A 4 18.38 -5.02 1.59
N ALA A 5 19.16 -5.42 0.59
CA ALA A 5 19.66 -4.52 -0.45
C ALA A 5 18.50 -3.98 -1.29
N ILE A 6 18.41 -2.66 -1.37
CA ILE A 6 17.40 -1.94 -2.13
C ILE A 6 17.84 -1.94 -3.60
N GLY A 7 17.11 -2.61 -4.50
CA GLY A 7 17.41 -2.53 -5.94
C GLY A 7 17.02 -3.74 -6.80
N GLU A 8 15.92 -4.43 -6.51
CA GLU A 8 15.43 -5.47 -7.43
C GLU A 8 14.88 -4.81 -8.70
N LYS A 9 15.62 -4.95 -9.80
CA LYS A 9 15.19 -4.50 -11.12
C LYS A 9 14.10 -5.46 -11.62
N TYR A 10 12.83 -5.03 -11.58
CA TYR A 10 11.72 -5.81 -12.13
C TYR A 10 11.89 -5.96 -13.64
N VAL A 11 12.18 -7.19 -14.10
CA VAL A 11 12.16 -7.52 -15.52
C VAL A 11 10.71 -7.74 -15.92
N ILE A 12 10.12 -6.76 -16.60
CA ILE A 12 8.79 -6.91 -17.18
C ILE A 12 8.90 -7.88 -18.36
N THR A 13 8.34 -9.08 -18.20
CA THR A 13 8.29 -10.09 -19.27
C THR A 13 7.14 -9.79 -20.23
N ALA A 14 7.29 -10.15 -21.50
CA ALA A 14 6.22 -10.02 -22.50
C ALA A 14 4.92 -10.73 -22.05
N THR A 15 5.05 -11.84 -21.33
CA THR A 15 3.93 -12.58 -20.74
C THR A 15 3.19 -11.77 -19.67
N SER A 16 3.90 -11.00 -18.84
CA SER A 16 3.27 -10.12 -17.83
C SER A 16 2.49 -8.99 -18.51
N VAL A 17 3.04 -8.43 -19.59
CA VAL A 17 2.37 -7.38 -20.37
C VAL A 17 1.10 -7.92 -21.00
N ALA A 18 1.16 -9.10 -21.63
CA ALA A 18 0.00 -9.75 -22.25
C ALA A 18 -1.13 -10.01 -21.24
N LYS A 19 -0.79 -10.50 -20.04
CA LYS A 19 -1.78 -10.70 -18.95
C LYS A 19 -2.44 -9.40 -18.52
N HIS A 20 -1.67 -8.32 -18.44
CA HIS A 20 -2.21 -7.02 -18.03
C HIS A 20 -3.09 -6.39 -19.11
N ILE A 21 -2.73 -6.53 -20.39
CA ILE A 21 -3.55 -6.11 -21.53
C ILE A 21 -4.89 -6.87 -21.55
N ALA A 22 -4.84 -8.20 -21.41
CA ALA A 22 -6.06 -9.02 -21.37
C ALA A 22 -7.00 -8.61 -20.23
N TYR A 23 -6.45 -8.33 -19.04
CA TYR A 23 -7.22 -7.83 -17.91
C TYR A 23 -7.84 -6.45 -18.19
N ILE A 24 -7.12 -5.55 -18.85
CA ILE A 24 -7.66 -4.23 -19.23
C ILE A 24 -8.79 -4.37 -20.26
N GLU A 25 -8.67 -5.28 -21.22
CA GLU A 25 -9.74 -5.55 -22.20
C GLU A 25 -10.98 -6.16 -21.54
N GLU A 26 -10.79 -7.07 -20.58
CA GLU A 26 -11.87 -7.70 -19.81
C GLU A 26 -12.61 -6.70 -18.90
N VAL A 27 -11.88 -5.78 -18.28
CA VAL A 27 -12.43 -4.83 -17.29
C VAL A 27 -12.86 -3.50 -17.93
N ARG A 28 -12.59 -3.26 -19.21
CA ARG A 28 -13.04 -2.05 -19.91
C ARG A 28 -14.58 -2.05 -20.01
N PRO A 29 -15.29 -1.09 -19.38
CA PRO A 29 -16.65 -0.80 -19.78
C PRO A 29 -16.62 -0.28 -21.21
N VAL A 30 -17.43 -0.88 -22.10
CA VAL A 30 -17.66 -0.36 -23.44
C VAL A 30 -18.44 0.95 -23.30
N THR A 31 -17.74 2.04 -23.04
CA THR A 31 -18.27 3.40 -23.21
C THR A 31 -17.76 3.94 -24.53
N THR A 32 -18.62 3.83 -25.54
CA THR A 32 -18.62 4.72 -26.70
C THR A 32 -18.59 6.17 -26.23
N GLY A 33 -17.52 6.89 -26.53
CA GLY A 33 -17.42 8.32 -26.26
C GLY A 33 -15.99 8.78 -26.42
N LEU A 34 -15.66 9.30 -27.60
CA LEU A 34 -14.46 10.09 -27.85
C LEU A 34 -14.41 11.22 -26.81
N ASP A 35 -13.50 11.13 -25.84
CA ASP A 35 -13.21 12.27 -24.97
C ASP A 35 -12.47 13.29 -25.85
N GLU A 36 -13.19 14.34 -26.23
CA GLU A 36 -12.66 15.47 -26.96
C GLU A 36 -11.46 16.08 -26.22
N PRO A 37 -10.45 16.61 -26.92
CA PRO A 37 -9.32 17.25 -26.29
C PRO A 37 -9.82 18.45 -25.47
N ARG A 38 -9.65 18.39 -24.14
CA ARG A 38 -9.89 19.53 -23.26
C ARG A 38 -9.03 20.71 -23.73
N GLN A 39 -9.67 21.83 -24.05
CA GLN A 39 -8.98 23.08 -24.36
C GLN A 39 -8.10 23.48 -23.18
N VAL A 40 -6.78 23.50 -23.41
CA VAL A 40 -5.80 24.09 -22.51
C VAL A 40 -5.98 25.60 -22.57
N ALA A 41 -6.10 26.23 -21.39
CA ALA A 41 -6.27 27.65 -21.22
C ALA A 41 -5.15 28.46 -21.92
N THR A 42 -5.59 29.49 -22.63
CA THR A 42 -4.83 30.54 -23.30
C THR A 42 -3.66 31.06 -22.46
N THR A 43 -2.43 30.94 -22.96
CA THR A 43 -1.30 31.76 -22.52
C THR A 43 -1.50 33.19 -23.03
N VAL A 44 -2.15 34.03 -22.23
CA VAL A 44 -2.11 35.48 -22.43
C VAL A 44 -0.80 35.98 -21.83
N ALA A 45 0.25 35.99 -22.64
CA ALA A 45 1.43 36.80 -22.40
C ALA A 45 1.09 38.23 -22.85
N THR A 46 0.64 39.07 -21.92
CA THR A 46 0.55 40.52 -22.16
C THR A 46 1.84 41.16 -21.70
N GLU A 47 2.39 41.97 -22.60
CA GLU A 47 3.66 42.68 -22.53
C GLU A 47 3.81 43.53 -21.25
N LEU A 48 5.05 43.57 -20.75
CA LEU A 48 5.54 44.51 -19.75
C LEU A 48 5.55 45.93 -20.37
N GLU A 49 4.55 46.75 -20.06
CA GLU A 49 4.76 48.20 -20.05
C GLU A 49 5.30 48.62 -18.68
N VAL A 50 6.50 49.20 -18.69
CA VAL A 50 7.15 49.83 -17.55
C VAL A 50 6.75 51.31 -17.56
N ASP A 51 5.96 51.74 -16.57
CA ASP A 51 5.72 53.16 -16.27
C ASP A 51 6.28 53.50 -14.88
N PRO A 52 7.13 54.53 -14.70
CA PRO A 52 7.84 54.81 -13.44
C PRO A 52 6.95 55.46 -12.36
N PRO A 53 7.41 55.51 -11.09
CA PRO A 53 6.54 55.50 -9.92
C PRO A 53 5.93 56.88 -9.64
N LYS A 54 4.60 56.95 -9.51
CA LYS A 54 3.91 58.13 -8.98
C LYS A 54 3.91 58.07 -7.45
N ALA A 55 4.58 59.05 -6.86
CA ALA A 55 4.83 59.17 -5.44
C ALA A 55 3.55 59.29 -4.57
N SER A 56 3.60 58.57 -3.44
CA SER A 56 3.06 58.87 -2.11
C SER A 56 1.62 59.37 -1.97
N ARG A 57 0.75 58.48 -1.48
CA ARG A 57 -0.39 58.84 -0.63
C ARG A 57 -0.35 57.96 0.61
N ALA A 58 -0.34 58.60 1.78
CA ALA A 58 -0.39 57.92 3.08
C ALA A 58 -1.61 56.99 3.13
N THR A 59 -1.38 55.67 3.27
CA THR A 59 -2.47 54.71 3.46
C THR A 59 -2.73 54.55 4.95
N THR A 60 -3.73 55.31 5.38
CA THR A 60 -4.69 55.06 6.45
C THR A 60 -4.90 53.57 6.77
N ASP A 61 -4.87 53.30 8.08
CA ASP A 61 -5.34 52.13 8.84
C ASP A 61 -4.91 50.73 8.37
N ASP A 62 -4.19 50.04 9.28
CA ASP A 62 -4.01 48.59 9.28
C ASP A 62 -5.37 47.93 9.45
N GLN A 63 -6.07 47.71 8.33
CA GLN A 63 -7.30 46.95 8.33
C GLN A 63 -6.96 45.51 8.71
N SER A 64 -7.51 45.07 9.84
CA SER A 64 -7.50 43.66 10.26
C SER A 64 -7.75 42.76 9.06
N ARG A 65 -6.77 41.91 8.75
CA ARG A 65 -6.88 40.90 7.69
C ARG A 65 -8.21 40.18 7.87
N GLN A 66 -9.10 40.29 6.88
CA GLN A 66 -10.35 39.55 6.88
C GLN A 66 -10.01 38.07 7.09
N VAL A 67 -10.56 37.49 8.16
CA VAL A 67 -10.44 36.05 8.42
C VAL A 67 -11.06 35.36 7.22
N ALA A 68 -10.20 34.73 6.42
CA ALA A 68 -10.57 34.06 5.20
C ALA A 68 -11.24 32.72 5.51
N THR A 69 -12.31 32.68 6.31
CA THR A 69 -13.16 31.49 6.40
C THR A 69 -14.00 31.45 5.13
N SER A 70 -13.36 31.01 4.05
CA SER A 70 -14.00 30.76 2.78
C SER A 70 -15.08 29.67 2.98
N PRO A 71 -16.30 29.81 2.43
CA PRO A 71 -17.32 28.75 2.44
C PRO A 71 -16.83 27.41 1.86
N ASP A 72 -15.72 27.42 1.13
CA ASP A 72 -15.06 26.25 0.58
C ASP A 72 -14.28 25.45 1.64
N GLU A 73 -13.76 26.10 2.68
CA GLU A 73 -13.06 25.44 3.79
C GLU A 73 -14.01 24.55 4.60
N SER A 74 -15.25 25.00 4.84
CA SER A 74 -16.24 24.20 5.57
C SER A 74 -16.62 22.92 4.83
N ARG A 75 -16.70 22.97 3.48
CA ARG A 75 -16.97 21.78 2.66
C ARG A 75 -15.79 20.81 2.66
N TYR A 76 -14.57 21.34 2.63
CA TYR A 76 -13.36 20.53 2.71
C TYR A 76 -13.24 19.83 4.08
N VAL A 77 -13.48 20.56 5.18
CA VAL A 77 -13.47 19.99 6.53
C VAL A 77 -14.50 18.88 6.68
N ALA A 78 -15.75 19.09 6.24
CA ALA A 78 -16.79 18.06 6.31
C ALA A 78 -16.42 16.78 5.53
N ARG A 79 -15.76 16.93 4.37
CA ARG A 79 -15.26 15.78 3.61
C ARG A 79 -14.16 15.04 4.36
N LEU A 80 -13.19 15.76 4.90
CA LEU A 80 -12.10 15.16 5.68
C LEU A 80 -12.61 14.43 6.92
N GLU A 81 -13.60 14.99 7.61
CA GLU A 81 -14.22 14.34 8.77
C GLU A 81 -14.90 13.02 8.38
N GLY A 82 -15.60 12.99 7.25
CA GLY A 82 -16.19 11.75 6.71
C GLY A 82 -15.13 10.71 6.32
N GLU A 83 -14.04 11.13 5.67
CA GLU A 83 -12.92 10.25 5.34
C GLU A 83 -12.23 9.71 6.60
N LEU A 84 -12.03 10.54 7.64
CA LEU A 84 -11.47 10.12 8.92
C LEU A 84 -12.36 9.12 9.64
N GLU A 85 -13.67 9.33 9.67
CA GLU A 85 -14.62 8.40 10.29
C GLU A 85 -14.60 7.04 9.56
N PHE A 86 -14.60 7.07 8.24
CA PHE A 86 -14.46 5.86 7.43
C PHE A 86 -13.15 5.12 7.70
N LEU A 87 -12.02 5.84 7.74
CA LEU A 87 -10.71 5.25 8.03
C LEU A 87 -10.67 4.63 9.43
N ARG A 88 -11.20 5.33 10.45
CA ARG A 88 -11.30 4.81 11.82
C ARG A 88 -12.15 3.54 11.88
N GLY A 89 -13.30 3.53 11.20
CA GLY A 89 -14.14 2.34 11.09
C GLY A 89 -13.40 1.16 10.47
N GLN A 90 -12.62 1.39 9.40
CA GLN A 90 -11.79 0.35 8.80
C GLN A 90 -10.72 -0.18 9.75
N VAL A 91 -10.04 0.70 10.50
CA VAL A 91 -9.01 0.30 11.47
C VAL A 91 -9.59 -0.67 12.49
N VAL A 92 -10.75 -0.36 13.06
CA VAL A 92 -11.42 -1.23 14.03
C VAL A 92 -11.73 -2.63 13.44
N VAL A 93 -12.26 -2.68 12.21
CA VAL A 93 -12.56 -3.95 11.54
C VAL A 93 -11.29 -4.74 11.27
N LYS A 94 -10.23 -4.09 10.77
CA LYS A 94 -8.96 -4.74 10.46
C LYS A 94 -8.25 -5.23 11.71
N ASP A 95 -8.28 -4.47 12.80
CA ASP A 95 -7.68 -4.87 14.08
C ASP A 95 -8.37 -6.14 14.62
N LYS A 96 -9.70 -6.21 14.50
CA LYS A 96 -10.45 -7.43 14.84
C LYS A 96 -10.02 -8.62 13.98
N GLN A 97 -9.93 -8.44 12.66
CA GLN A 97 -9.50 -9.49 11.73
C GLN A 97 -8.07 -9.97 12.02
N ILE A 98 -7.15 -9.05 12.36
CA ILE A 98 -5.77 -9.37 12.75
C ILE A 98 -5.78 -10.22 14.03
N GLY A 99 -6.59 -9.86 15.02
CA GLY A 99 -6.75 -10.64 16.25
C GLY A 99 -7.21 -12.08 15.97
N GLU A 100 -8.27 -12.24 15.18
CA GLU A 100 -8.81 -13.55 14.82
C GLU A 100 -7.80 -14.42 14.04
N LEU A 101 -7.08 -13.83 13.07
CA LEU A 101 -6.04 -14.55 12.33
C LEU A 101 -4.84 -14.93 13.21
N THR A 102 -4.50 -14.09 14.17
CA THR A 102 -3.41 -14.37 15.12
C THR A 102 -3.75 -15.55 16.03
N GLU A 103 -4.98 -15.62 16.53
CA GLU A 103 -5.44 -16.76 17.34
C GLU A 103 -5.46 -18.05 16.53
N ARG A 104 -6.00 -18.02 15.31
CA ARG A 104 -5.97 -19.20 14.42
C ARG A 104 -4.54 -19.69 14.16
N ALA A 105 -3.60 -18.77 13.98
CA ALA A 105 -2.19 -19.12 13.79
C ALA A 105 -1.60 -19.78 15.06
N ARG A 106 -1.94 -19.28 16.26
CA ARG A 106 -1.55 -19.90 17.53
C ARG A 106 -2.10 -21.31 17.68
N GLU A 107 -3.39 -21.51 17.40
CA GLU A 107 -4.03 -22.83 17.41
C GLU A 107 -3.36 -23.79 16.43
N THR A 108 -3.14 -23.35 15.20
CA THR A 108 -2.48 -24.15 14.16
C THR A 108 -1.08 -24.57 14.59
N ASN A 109 -0.30 -23.65 15.15
CA ASN A 109 1.03 -23.95 15.68
C ASN A 109 0.97 -24.97 16.83
N HIS A 110 -0.01 -24.85 17.73
CA HIS A 110 -0.20 -25.81 18.81
C HIS A 110 -0.53 -27.21 18.28
N LEU A 111 -1.42 -27.30 17.30
CA LEU A 111 -1.80 -28.56 16.65
C LEU A 111 -0.63 -29.18 15.88
N ILE A 112 0.13 -28.39 15.13
CA ILE A 112 1.34 -28.86 14.43
C ILE A 112 2.37 -29.40 15.43
N ALA A 113 2.62 -28.70 16.53
CA ALA A 113 3.55 -29.16 17.56
C ALA A 113 3.07 -30.47 18.20
N GLY A 114 1.77 -30.59 18.47
CA GLY A 114 1.15 -31.83 18.94
C GLY A 114 1.31 -32.98 17.94
N LEU A 115 1.07 -32.73 16.65
CA LEU A 115 1.24 -33.70 15.58
C LEU A 115 2.70 -34.13 15.44
N GLN A 116 3.64 -33.19 15.43
CA GLN A 116 5.07 -33.48 15.40
C GLN A 116 5.46 -34.37 16.58
N LYS A 117 5.01 -34.05 17.80
CA LYS A 117 5.27 -34.89 18.99
C LYS A 117 4.75 -36.33 18.83
N MET A 118 3.62 -36.54 18.16
CA MET A 118 3.08 -37.87 17.89
C MET A 118 3.84 -38.63 16.80
N LEU A 119 4.37 -37.92 15.79
CA LEU A 119 5.07 -38.53 14.66
C LEU A 119 6.56 -38.77 14.94
N THR A 120 7.20 -37.95 15.80
CA THR A 120 8.63 -38.05 16.12
C THR A 120 9.06 -39.47 16.54
N PRO A 121 8.32 -40.23 17.37
CA PRO A 121 8.71 -41.59 17.71
C PRO A 121 8.65 -42.57 16.53
N LEU A 122 7.73 -42.35 15.58
CA LEU A 122 7.54 -43.22 14.41
C LEU A 122 8.53 -42.93 13.29
N LEU A 123 9.03 -41.69 13.24
CA LEU A 123 9.97 -41.21 12.22
C LEU A 123 11.42 -41.12 12.73
N GLY A 124 11.64 -41.29 14.04
CA GLY A 124 12.90 -40.95 14.73
C GLY A 124 13.55 -42.07 15.54
N ALA A 125 13.11 -43.32 15.44
CA ALA A 125 13.96 -44.43 15.88
C ALA A 125 14.93 -44.77 14.73
N PRO A 126 16.25 -44.50 14.83
CA PRO A 126 17.18 -45.34 14.10
C PRO A 126 16.90 -46.77 14.58
N SER A 127 16.71 -47.72 13.66
CA SER A 127 16.69 -49.11 14.08
C SER A 127 17.99 -49.33 14.87
N ALA A 128 17.88 -49.85 16.09
CA ALA A 128 19.04 -50.13 16.92
C ALA A 128 20.04 -51.06 16.19
N ASP A 129 19.57 -51.72 15.13
CA ASP A 129 20.34 -52.57 14.23
C ASP A 129 21.25 -51.77 13.28
N PHE A 130 20.81 -50.62 12.73
CA PHE A 130 21.65 -49.80 11.84
C PHE A 130 22.84 -49.16 12.58
N ILE A 131 22.67 -48.79 13.85
CA ILE A 131 23.75 -48.22 14.68
C ILE A 131 24.70 -49.31 15.20
N ARG A 132 24.26 -50.58 15.32
CA ARG A 132 25.15 -51.70 15.64
C ARG A 132 26.03 -52.09 14.44
N ASP A 133 25.47 -52.15 13.23
CA ASP A 133 26.22 -52.54 12.02
C ASP A 133 27.36 -51.56 11.66
N ILE A 134 27.18 -50.26 11.88
CA ILE A 134 28.26 -49.27 11.67
C ILE A 134 29.40 -49.44 12.70
N ARG A 135 29.10 -49.98 13.89
CA ARG A 135 30.07 -50.18 14.97
C ARG A 135 30.79 -51.52 14.91
N THR A 136 30.20 -52.55 14.29
CA THR A 136 30.78 -53.90 14.29
C THR A 136 31.62 -54.23 13.08
N GLY A 137 31.58 -53.46 11.98
CA GLY A 137 32.63 -53.50 10.95
C GLY A 137 33.09 -54.91 10.51
N THR A 138 32.17 -55.88 10.43
CA THR A 138 32.45 -57.22 9.90
C THR A 138 31.87 -57.28 8.49
N GLY A 139 32.55 -56.62 7.56
CA GLY A 139 32.47 -56.95 6.14
C GLY A 139 33.62 -57.90 5.82
N GLU A 140 33.31 -59.19 5.72
CA GLU A 140 34.13 -60.13 4.94
C GLU A 140 33.90 -59.92 3.44
#